data_AF-R7IKD6-F1
#
_entry.id   AF-R7IKD6-F1
#
_cell.length_a   1.000
_cell.length_b   1.000
_cell.length_c   1.000
_cell.angle_alpha   90.00
_cell.angle_beta   90.00
_cell.angle_gamma   90.00
#
_symmetry.space_group_name_H-M   'P 1'
#
loop_
_entity.id
_entity.type
_entity.pdbx_description
1 polymer ?
#
loop_
_entity_poly.entity_id
_entity_poly.type
_entity_poly.pdbx_seq_one_letter_code
_entity_poly.pdbx_strand_id
1 'polypeptide(L)'
;MTEEKINHPAHYNQLPHEVIEIVADRDFCSGNVVKYLMRAPYKGNAVDDLKKARWYLIWLLEHNYPIGSRDLYHKEYRMTCENANAISGPGAGEISKAIKLFVSGYGEEALAAIDKAIDEQESEK
;
A
#
# COMPACT_ATOMS: atom_id res chain seq x y z
N MET A 1 -23.39 12.86 -13.00
CA MET A 1 -22.87 11.48 -12.91
C MET A 1 -22.77 11.16 -11.43
N THR A 2 -23.51 10.18 -10.92
CA THR A 2 -23.40 9.72 -9.54
C THR A 2 -22.04 9.04 -9.36
N GLU A 3 -21.31 9.40 -8.32
CA GLU A 3 -20.06 8.73 -7.93
C GLU A 3 -20.36 7.24 -7.67
N GLU A 4 -19.66 6.34 -8.38
CA GLU A 4 -19.73 4.90 -8.11
C GLU A 4 -18.91 4.60 -6.84
N LYS A 5 -19.56 4.02 -5.84
CA LYS A 5 -19.02 3.87 -4.48
C LYS A 5 -18.76 2.44 -4.06
N ILE A 6 -19.32 1.48 -4.79
CA ILE A 6 -19.33 0.07 -4.40
C ILE A 6 -18.43 -0.73 -5.33
N ASN A 7 -18.70 -0.70 -6.63
CA ASN A 7 -17.99 -1.51 -7.61
C ASN A 7 -17.08 -0.62 -8.46
N HIS A 8 -15.76 -0.76 -8.33
CA HIS A 8 -14.77 0.14 -8.95
C HIS A 8 -14.81 1.59 -8.43
N PRO A 9 -14.79 1.83 -7.10
CA PRO A 9 -14.83 3.19 -6.58
C PRO A 9 -13.59 3.98 -6.98
N ALA A 10 -13.74 5.30 -7.09
CA ALA A 10 -12.71 6.20 -7.61
C ALA A 10 -11.32 6.02 -6.96
N HIS A 11 -11.25 5.72 -5.66
CA HIS A 11 -9.99 5.57 -4.93
C HIS A 11 -9.27 4.21 -5.13
N TYR A 12 -9.85 3.29 -5.91
CA TYR A 12 -9.22 2.03 -6.30
C TYR A 12 -9.03 1.87 -7.81
N ASN A 13 -9.59 2.76 -8.64
CA ASN A 13 -9.48 2.73 -10.10
C ASN A 13 -8.48 3.75 -10.68
N GLN A 14 -7.70 4.44 -9.83
CA GLN A 14 -6.63 5.38 -10.27
C GLN A 14 -5.34 4.68 -10.68
N LEU A 15 -5.20 3.39 -10.35
CA LEU A 15 -3.98 2.61 -10.57
C LEU A 15 -4.20 1.57 -11.69
N PRO A 16 -3.14 1.04 -12.32
CA PRO A 16 -3.23 0.06 -13.39
C PRO A 16 -4.10 -1.17 -13.08
N HIS A 17 -4.09 -1.61 -11.82
CA HIS A 17 -4.90 -2.72 -11.33
C HIS A 17 -5.67 -2.30 -10.09
N GLU A 18 -6.86 -2.85 -9.91
CA GLU A 18 -7.61 -2.60 -8.68
C GLU A 18 -6.98 -3.33 -7.51
N VAL A 19 -7.11 -2.73 -6.33
CA VAL A 19 -6.55 -3.30 -5.11
C VAL A 19 -7.07 -4.71 -4.83
N ILE A 20 -8.35 -4.99 -5.13
CA ILE A 20 -8.92 -6.33 -4.94
C ILE A 20 -8.21 -7.39 -5.79
N GLU A 21 -7.76 -7.05 -7.00
CA GLU A 21 -7.03 -7.96 -7.88
C GLU A 21 -5.62 -8.27 -7.36
N ILE A 22 -5.06 -7.39 -6.52
CA ILE A 22 -3.71 -7.51 -5.95
C ILE A 22 -3.70 -8.23 -4.60
N VAL A 23 -4.79 -8.12 -3.83
CA VAL A 23 -4.85 -8.63 -2.45
C VAL A 23 -5.74 -9.86 -2.29
N ALA A 24 -6.35 -10.36 -3.38
CA ALA A 24 -7.26 -11.50 -3.34
C ALA A 24 -6.63 -12.76 -2.74
N ASP A 25 -5.37 -13.07 -3.06
CA ASP A 25 -4.69 -14.28 -2.56
C ASP A 25 -3.74 -13.98 -1.38
N ARG A 26 -3.78 -12.76 -0.85
CA ARG A 26 -3.00 -12.35 0.32
C ARG A 26 -3.74 -12.69 1.62
N ASP A 27 -2.97 -12.97 2.68
CA ASP A 27 -3.55 -13.02 4.02
C ASP A 27 -4.11 -11.65 4.41
N PHE A 28 -5.00 -11.65 5.42
CA PHE A 28 -5.70 -10.44 5.84
C PHE A 28 -4.76 -9.30 6.18
N CYS A 29 -3.69 -9.54 6.94
CA CYS A 29 -2.82 -8.48 7.41
C CYS A 29 -1.97 -7.92 6.25
N SER A 30 -1.34 -8.78 5.45
CA SER A 30 -0.52 -8.32 4.32
C SER A 30 -1.34 -7.63 3.23
N GLY A 31 -2.55 -8.14 2.94
CA GLY A 31 -3.49 -7.50 2.03
C GLY A 31 -3.92 -6.12 2.54
N ASN A 32 -4.11 -5.95 3.86
CA ASN A 32 -4.42 -4.64 4.44
C ASN A 32 -3.26 -3.65 4.32
N VAL A 33 -2.01 -4.07 4.53
CA VAL A 33 -0.83 -3.19 4.31
C VAL A 33 -0.84 -2.62 2.90
N VAL A 34 -0.91 -3.49 1.88
CA VAL A 34 -0.92 -3.07 0.47
C VAL A 34 -2.12 -2.19 0.14
N LYS A 35 -3.32 -2.59 0.59
CA LYS A 35 -4.56 -1.84 0.37
C LYS A 35 -4.48 -0.41 0.88
N TYR A 36 -4.01 -0.21 2.10
CA TYR A 36 -4.00 1.13 2.69
C TYR A 36 -2.92 2.01 2.06
N LEU A 37 -1.75 1.46 1.69
CA LEU A 37 -0.73 2.21 0.96
C LEU A 37 -1.23 2.68 -0.41
N MET A 38 -1.88 1.80 -1.17
CA MET A 38 -2.41 2.15 -2.50
C MET A 38 -3.57 3.15 -2.43
N ARG A 39 -4.32 3.15 -1.33
CA ARG A 39 -5.50 4.02 -1.16
C ARG A 39 -5.17 5.40 -0.63
N ALA A 40 -4.09 5.53 0.14
CA ALA A 40 -3.74 6.76 0.85
C ALA A 40 -3.75 8.02 -0.05
N PRO A 41 -3.19 8.01 -1.28
CA PRO A 41 -3.19 9.21 -2.14
C PRO A 41 -4.57 9.60 -2.68
N TYR A 42 -5.54 8.67 -2.71
CA TYR A 42 -6.73 8.82 -3.55
C TYR A 42 -8.05 8.93 -2.79
N LYS A 43 -8.09 8.55 -1.50
CA LYS A 43 -9.34 8.60 -0.70
C LYS A 43 -9.59 9.95 -0.01
N GLY A 44 -8.57 10.83 0.04
CA GLY A 44 -8.67 12.15 0.66
C GLY A 44 -8.34 12.19 2.16
N ASN A 45 -7.84 11.09 2.74
CA ASN A 45 -7.31 11.06 4.11
C ASN A 45 -6.07 10.15 4.19
N ALA A 46 -4.99 10.63 3.58
CA ALA A 46 -3.76 9.87 3.40
C ALA A 46 -3.16 9.42 4.73
N VAL A 47 -3.01 10.34 5.70
CA VAL A 47 -2.40 10.07 7.01
C VAL A 47 -3.10 8.92 7.74
N ASP A 48 -4.43 8.90 7.76
CA ASP A 48 -5.17 7.83 8.45
C ASP A 48 -4.96 6.47 7.77
N ASP A 49 -4.83 6.43 6.44
CA ASP A 49 -4.56 5.19 5.73
C ASP A 49 -3.10 4.74 5.91
N LEU A 50 -2.13 5.67 5.89
CA LEU A 50 -0.74 5.35 6.21
C LEU A 50 -0.57 4.79 7.63
N LYS A 51 -1.23 5.39 8.63
CA LYS A 51 -1.24 4.88 10.01
C LYS A 51 -1.86 3.49 10.13
N LYS A 52 -2.87 3.16 9.32
CA LYS A 52 -3.41 1.80 9.25
C LYS A 52 -2.41 0.83 8.61
N ALA A 53 -1.79 1.20 7.49
CA ALA A 53 -0.76 0.37 6.86
C ALA A 53 0.38 0.05 7.85
N ARG A 54 0.85 1.09 8.56
CA ARG A 54 1.83 0.98 9.65
C ARG A 54 1.40 -0.02 10.72
N TRP A 55 0.16 0.10 11.21
CA TRP A 55 -0.37 -0.77 12.26
C TRP A 55 -0.37 -2.24 11.86
N TYR A 56 -0.83 -2.56 10.65
CA TYR A 56 -0.81 -3.93 10.14
C TYR A 56 0.60 -4.47 9.91
N LEU A 57 1.53 -3.62 9.44
CA LEU A 57 2.92 -4.02 9.25
C LEU A 57 3.62 -4.34 10.58
N ILE A 58 3.41 -3.50 11.61
CA ILE A 58 3.92 -3.76 12.96
C ILE A 58 3.38 -5.09 13.49
N TRP A 59 2.08 -5.34 13.31
CA TRP A 59 1.47 -6.62 13.69
C TRP A 59 2.28 -7.79 13.10
N LEU A 60 2.44 -7.79 11.76
CA LEU A 60 3.15 -8.83 11.03
C LEU A 60 4.58 -9.05 11.56
N LEU A 61 5.31 -7.96 11.82
CA LEU A 61 6.68 -7.99 12.34
C LEU A 61 6.74 -8.59 13.74
N GLU A 62 5.90 -8.11 14.67
CA GLU A 62 5.90 -8.55 16.09
C GLU A 62 5.60 -10.05 16.24
N HIS A 63 4.85 -10.62 15.31
CA HIS A 63 4.44 -12.01 15.36
C HIS A 63 5.10 -12.87 14.30
N ASN A 64 6.15 -12.33 13.67
CA ASN A 64 7.05 -13.06 12.79
C ASN A 64 6.31 -13.75 11.63
N TYR A 65 5.26 -13.11 11.11
CA TYR A 65 4.57 -13.55 9.91
C TYR A 65 5.48 -13.29 8.69
N PRO A 66 5.44 -14.18 7.68
CA PRO A 66 6.17 -13.95 6.44
C PRO A 66 5.68 -12.69 5.76
N ILE A 67 6.62 -11.80 5.42
CA ILE A 67 6.37 -10.57 4.68
C ILE A 67 6.86 -10.73 3.25
N GLY A 68 6.00 -10.41 2.30
CA GLY A 68 6.31 -10.48 0.87
C GLY A 68 6.57 -11.92 0.40
N SER A 69 7.05 -12.02 -0.84
CA SER A 69 7.54 -13.26 -1.41
C SER A 69 8.77 -12.93 -2.25
N ARG A 70 9.85 -13.69 -2.09
CA ARG A 70 11.02 -13.60 -3.00
C ARG A 70 10.73 -14.16 -4.38
N ASP A 71 9.56 -14.75 -4.59
CA ASP A 71 9.16 -15.19 -5.92
C ASP A 71 8.69 -14.00 -6.76
N LEU A 72 9.67 -13.38 -7.41
CA LEU A 72 9.48 -12.26 -8.35
C LEU A 72 8.65 -12.64 -9.59
N TYR A 73 8.35 -13.94 -9.80
CA TYR A 73 7.54 -14.40 -10.93
C TYR A 73 6.04 -14.46 -10.61
N HIS A 74 5.63 -14.29 -9.36
CA HIS A 74 4.21 -14.23 -9.02
C HIS A 74 3.52 -13.02 -9.66
N LYS A 75 2.38 -13.27 -10.30
CA LYS A 75 1.54 -12.26 -10.96
C LYS A 75 1.26 -11.06 -10.04
N GLU A 76 0.93 -11.33 -8.78
CA GLU A 76 0.65 -10.31 -7.78
C GLU A 76 1.83 -9.38 -7.51
N TYR A 77 3.07 -9.91 -7.49
CA TYR A 77 4.27 -9.09 -7.30
C TYR A 77 4.41 -8.05 -8.42
N ARG A 78 4.24 -8.49 -9.67
CA ARG A 78 4.27 -7.60 -10.84
C ARG A 78 3.20 -6.53 -10.77
N MET A 79 1.95 -6.93 -10.55
CA MET A 79 0.81 -5.99 -10.43
C MET A 79 1.04 -4.99 -9.29
N THR A 80 1.55 -5.45 -8.14
CA THR A 80 1.86 -4.59 -7.00
C THR A 80 2.93 -3.55 -7.35
N CYS A 81 3.99 -3.97 -8.06
CA CYS A 81 5.06 -3.07 -8.51
C CYS A 81 4.57 -2.08 -9.58
N GLU A 82 3.73 -2.52 -10.52
CA GLU A 82 3.11 -1.66 -11.54
C GLU A 82 2.26 -0.58 -10.88
N ASN A 83 1.41 -0.95 -9.93
CA ASN A 83 0.67 0.00 -9.11
C ASN A 83 1.58 0.94 -8.33
N ALA A 84 2.61 0.42 -7.66
CA ALA A 84 3.57 1.25 -6.92
C ALA A 84 4.28 2.27 -7.82
N ASN A 85 4.58 1.93 -9.07
CA ASN A 85 5.19 2.85 -10.04
C ASN A 85 4.21 3.92 -10.54
N ALA A 86 2.91 3.61 -10.55
CA ALA A 86 1.86 4.52 -11.00
C ALA A 86 1.32 5.43 -9.88
N ILE A 87 1.72 5.23 -8.63
CA ILE A 87 1.33 6.11 -7.52
C ILE A 87 1.81 7.53 -7.80
N SER A 88 0.89 8.48 -7.65
CA SER A 88 1.12 9.90 -7.84
C SER A 88 0.44 10.72 -6.74
N GLY A 89 0.83 11.99 -6.64
CA GLY A 89 0.34 12.91 -5.60
C GLY A 89 1.30 13.05 -4.41
N PRO A 90 0.84 13.71 -3.33
CA PRO A 90 1.64 13.93 -2.13
C PRO A 90 2.12 12.61 -1.49
N GLY A 91 3.38 12.58 -1.04
CA GLY A 91 3.99 11.39 -0.43
C GLY A 91 4.20 10.19 -1.37
N ALA A 92 3.93 10.33 -2.68
CA ALA A 92 3.98 9.23 -3.64
C ALA A 92 5.32 8.48 -3.67
N GLY A 93 6.44 9.20 -3.50
CA GLY A 93 7.78 8.62 -3.50
C GLY A 93 7.98 7.61 -2.38
N GLU A 94 7.66 7.99 -1.14
CA GLU A 94 7.81 7.11 0.02
C GLU A 94 6.73 6.01 0.04
N ILE A 95 5.51 6.28 -0.42
CA ILE A 95 4.47 5.25 -0.55
C ILE A 95 4.89 4.19 -1.58
N SER A 96 5.36 4.60 -2.76
CA SER A 96 5.88 3.70 -3.79
C SER A 96 7.01 2.81 -3.25
N LYS A 97 7.94 3.44 -2.52
CA LYS A 97 9.07 2.75 -1.90
C LYS A 97 8.62 1.77 -0.81
N ALA A 98 7.71 2.16 0.07
CA ALA A 98 7.15 1.30 1.11
C ALA A 98 6.52 0.04 0.52
N ILE A 99 5.70 0.18 -0.54
CA ILE A 99 5.08 -0.96 -1.22
C ILE A 99 6.15 -1.92 -1.76
N LYS A 100 7.14 -1.40 -2.50
CA LYS A 100 8.21 -2.21 -3.11
C LYS A 100 9.04 -2.96 -2.08
N LEU A 101 9.40 -2.29 -0.98
CA LEU A 101 10.13 -2.90 0.13
C LEU A 101 9.30 -4.00 0.79
N PHE A 102 8.03 -3.72 1.08
CA PHE A 102 7.12 -4.68 1.70
C PHE A 102 6.96 -5.95 0.86
N VAL A 103 6.65 -5.83 -0.43
CA VAL A 103 6.48 -7.03 -1.28
C VAL A 103 7.76 -7.79 -1.54
N SER A 104 8.91 -7.14 -1.37
CA SER A 104 10.24 -7.76 -1.49
C SER A 104 10.76 -8.35 -0.17
N GLY A 105 9.99 -8.26 0.92
CA GLY A 105 10.30 -8.86 2.22
C GLY A 105 11.16 -7.98 3.16
N TYR A 106 11.33 -6.70 2.84
CA TYR A 106 12.08 -5.73 3.66
C TYR A 106 11.12 -4.98 4.59
N GLY A 107 10.61 -5.67 5.60
CA GLY A 107 9.53 -5.17 6.46
C GLY A 107 9.90 -3.95 7.30
N GLU A 108 11.09 -3.92 7.89
CA GLU A 108 11.56 -2.79 8.71
C GLU A 108 11.82 -1.55 7.86
N GLU A 109 12.41 -1.73 6.67
CA GLU A 109 12.65 -0.64 5.73
C GLU A 109 11.35 -0.13 5.13
N ALA A 110 10.37 -1.02 4.89
CA ALA A 110 9.02 -0.63 4.51
C ALA A 110 8.37 0.20 5.62
N LEU A 111 8.51 -0.20 6.88
CA LEU A 111 7.98 0.54 8.03
C LEU A 111 8.58 1.94 8.12
N ALA A 112 9.90 2.06 7.97
CA ALA A 112 10.58 3.35 7.94
C ALA A 112 10.11 4.26 6.78
N ALA A 113 9.84 3.69 5.61
CA ALA A 113 9.28 4.43 4.48
C ALA A 113 7.84 4.89 4.76
N ILE A 114 7.02 4.08 5.47
CA ILE A 114 5.68 4.48 5.90
C ILE A 114 5.74 5.64 6.89
N ASP A 115 6.63 5.56 7.89
CA ASP A 115 6.81 6.62 8.89
C ASP A 115 7.21 7.93 8.22
N LYS A 116 8.16 7.87 7.28
CA LYS A 116 8.55 9.06 6.50
C LYS A 116 7.40 9.62 5.66
N ALA A 117 6.57 8.76 5.05
CA ALA A 117 5.39 9.22 4.32
C ALA A 117 4.36 9.90 5.23
N ILE A 118 4.20 9.44 6.48
CA ILE A 118 3.32 10.08 7.47
C ILE A 118 3.85 11.47 7.80
N ASP A 119 5.14 11.58 8.10
CA ASP A 119 5.77 12.86 8.45
C ASP A 119 5.65 13.89 7.30
N GLU A 120 5.89 13.46 6.06
CA GLU A 120 5.72 14.31 4.87
C GLU A 120 4.27 14.82 4.79
N GLN A 121 3.28 13.94 4.92
CA GLN A 121 1.85 14.29 4.85
C GLN A 121 1.34 15.15 6.02
N GLU A 122 1.94 15.03 7.21
CA GLU A 122 1.60 15.87 8.36
C GLU A 122 2.27 17.26 8.28
N SER A 123 3.45 17.37 7.65
CA SER A 123 4.17 18.64 7.47
C SER A 123 3.57 19.56 6.41
N GLU A 124 2.76 19.02 5.49
CA GLU A 124 2.10 19.76 4.41
C GLU A 124 0.73 20.37 4.81
N LYS A 125 0.29 20.16 6.06
CA LYS A 125 -0.96 20.72 6.63
C LYS A 125 -0.74 22.05 7.34
#